data_AF-A0A6N8EEW8-F1
#
_entry.id   AF-A0A6N8EEW8-F1
#
_cell.length_a   1.000
_cell.length_b   1.000
_cell.length_c   1.000
_cell.angle_alpha   90.00
_cell.angle_beta   90.00
_cell.angle_gamma   90.00
#
_symmetry.space_group_name_H-M   'P 1'
#
loop_
_entity.id
_entity.type
_entity.pdbx_description
1 polymer ?
#
loop_
_entity_poly.entity_id
_entity_poly.type
_entity_poly.pdbx_seq_one_letter_code
_entity_poly.pdbx_strand_id
1 'polypeptide(L)'
;MTDADPLSGIQARIGQALRPMPGETLCGDQLGWWTRPDGWRVALADGLGHGAEAHVAAATAMRQLATDDEIPLAELFARCDRALIDTRGVALSVIDIRPAESVIVQAGVGNIRTLLIQAQGTKRLGGARGIVGAGFDGLRPERLPIAAGDWLLLFSDGLPENAGLVEMLHEEAPSDQLAERLLTRWAGSHDDAGLLLYRHG
;
A
#
# COMPACT_ATOMS: atom_id res chain seq x y z
N MET A 1 35.46 0.21 9.38
CA MET A 1 34.30 0.93 9.95
C MET A 1 33.13 0.02 9.66
N THR A 2 32.67 -0.74 10.65
CA THR A 2 31.60 -1.74 10.46
C THR A 2 30.30 -1.01 10.15
N ASP A 3 29.82 -1.15 8.92
CA ASP A 3 28.44 -0.80 8.56
C ASP A 3 27.53 -1.64 9.46
N ALA A 4 26.97 -1.01 10.48
CA ALA A 4 25.90 -1.62 11.24
C ALA A 4 24.71 -1.82 10.29
N ASP A 5 24.13 -3.02 10.30
CA ASP A 5 22.90 -3.29 9.55
C ASP A 5 21.82 -2.27 9.97
N PRO A 6 21.35 -1.40 9.05
CA PRO A 6 20.40 -0.34 9.35
C PRO A 6 19.05 -0.87 9.86
N LEU A 7 18.78 -2.17 9.70
CA LEU A 7 17.57 -2.84 10.17
C LEU A 7 17.77 -3.60 11.48
N SER A 8 18.99 -3.59 12.05
CA SER A 8 19.30 -4.34 13.27
C SER A 8 18.39 -3.94 14.43
N GLY A 9 17.54 -4.86 14.87
CA GLY A 9 16.61 -4.67 15.99
C GLY A 9 15.26 -4.04 15.65
N ILE A 10 15.04 -3.61 14.41
CA ILE A 10 13.76 -3.02 13.98
C ILE A 10 12.89 -4.11 13.39
N GLN A 11 11.76 -4.38 14.02
CA GLN A 11 10.83 -5.41 13.57
C GLN A 11 9.71 -4.79 12.72
N ALA A 12 9.43 -5.37 11.56
CA ALA A 12 8.22 -5.07 10.82
C ALA A 12 7.23 -6.23 10.99
N ARG A 13 5.98 -5.93 11.35
CA ARG A 13 4.89 -6.89 11.27
C ARG A 13 3.94 -6.47 10.17
N ILE A 14 3.88 -7.27 9.12
CA ILE A 14 3.09 -7.00 7.92
C ILE A 14 1.97 -8.03 7.86
N GLY A 15 0.77 -7.59 7.51
CA GLY A 15 -0.38 -8.44 7.25
C GLY A 15 -1.10 -7.94 6.02
N GLN A 16 -1.53 -8.84 5.15
CA GLN A 16 -2.23 -8.45 3.94
C GLN A 16 -3.33 -9.45 3.58
N ALA A 17 -4.44 -8.96 3.06
CA ALA A 17 -5.55 -9.78 2.61
C ALA A 17 -6.20 -9.17 1.37
N LEU A 18 -6.57 -10.04 0.42
CA LEU A 18 -7.25 -9.70 -0.82
C LEU A 18 -8.51 -10.54 -0.96
N ARG A 19 -9.56 -9.98 -1.58
CA ARG A 19 -10.75 -10.73 -1.95
C ARG A 19 -11.24 -10.26 -3.31
N PRO A 20 -11.40 -11.16 -4.29
CA PRO A 20 -11.99 -10.81 -5.56
C PRO A 20 -13.44 -10.35 -5.40
N MET A 21 -13.91 -9.52 -6.33
CA MET A 21 -15.33 -9.22 -6.46
C MET A 21 -16.11 -10.54 -6.58
N PRO A 22 -17.26 -10.70 -5.89
CA PRO A 22 -18.08 -11.89 -6.03
C PRO A 22 -18.41 -12.22 -7.50
N GLY A 23 -18.04 -13.42 -7.94
CA GLY A 23 -18.21 -13.87 -9.32
C GLY A 23 -16.93 -13.82 -10.16
N GLU A 24 -15.91 -13.08 -9.72
CA GLU A 24 -14.59 -13.06 -10.35
C GLU A 24 -13.66 -14.13 -9.76
N THR A 25 -12.76 -14.64 -10.61
CA THR A 25 -11.72 -15.59 -10.18
C THR A 25 -10.41 -14.90 -9.79
N LEU A 26 -10.17 -13.71 -10.32
CA LEU A 26 -8.97 -12.91 -10.08
C LEU A 26 -9.38 -11.59 -9.46
N CYS A 27 -8.67 -11.19 -8.42
CA CYS A 27 -8.88 -9.91 -7.78
C CYS A 27 -8.19 -8.81 -8.60
N GLY A 28 -8.93 -7.75 -8.91
CA GLY A 28 -8.43 -6.52 -9.54
C GLY A 28 -7.44 -5.75 -8.67
N ASP A 29 -7.51 -5.92 -7.35
CA ASP A 29 -6.52 -5.41 -6.40
C ASP A 29 -5.27 -6.29 -6.35
N GLN A 30 -4.13 -5.67 -6.07
CA GLN A 30 -2.88 -6.33 -5.69
C GLN A 30 -2.23 -5.63 -4.49
N LEU A 31 -1.60 -6.42 -3.63
CA LEU A 31 -0.82 -5.97 -2.47
C LEU A 31 0.61 -6.46 -2.62
N GLY A 32 1.57 -5.63 -2.21
CA GLY A 32 2.98 -5.97 -2.27
C GLY A 32 3.74 -5.37 -1.11
N TRP A 33 4.74 -6.11 -0.63
CA TRP A 33 5.76 -5.58 0.24
C TRP A 33 7.12 -6.18 -0.11
N TRP A 34 8.18 -5.39 0.08
CA TRP A 34 9.54 -5.76 -0.25
C TRP A 34 10.49 -5.25 0.81
N THR A 35 11.44 -6.08 1.22
CA THR A 35 12.60 -5.60 1.98
C THR A 35 13.48 -4.77 1.05
N ARG A 36 13.99 -3.65 1.57
CA ARG A 36 14.93 -2.74 0.90
C ARG A 36 16.22 -2.65 1.73
N PRO A 37 17.34 -2.23 1.15
CA PRO A 37 18.56 -1.99 1.92
C PRO A 37 18.36 -1.04 3.11
N ASP A 38 17.45 -0.06 2.98
CA ASP A 38 17.17 0.99 3.96
C ASP A 38 15.84 0.81 4.71
N GLY A 39 15.14 -0.32 4.55
CA GLY A 39 13.86 -0.56 5.22
C GLY A 39 12.90 -1.47 4.46
N TRP A 40 11.68 -0.99 4.26
CA TRP A 40 10.63 -1.73 3.57
C TRP A 40 9.89 -0.84 2.58
N ARG A 41 9.41 -1.43 1.50
CA ARG A 41 8.38 -0.82 0.64
C ARG A 41 7.09 -1.58 0.82
N VAL A 42 5.98 -0.89 0.95
CA VAL A 42 4.63 -1.47 0.91
C VAL A 42 3.80 -0.76 -0.15
N ALA A 43 2.90 -1.48 -0.81
CA ALA A 43 2.07 -0.93 -1.86
C ALA A 43 0.72 -1.64 -1.97
N LEU A 44 -0.25 -0.90 -2.50
CA LEU A 44 -1.54 -1.40 -2.94
C LEU A 44 -1.86 -0.76 -4.29
N ALA A 45 -2.19 -1.60 -5.27
CA ALA A 45 -2.69 -1.19 -6.58
C ALA A 45 -4.10 -1.74 -6.78
N ASP A 46 -5.01 -0.88 -7.21
CA ASP A 46 -6.39 -1.21 -7.58
C ASP A 46 -6.50 -1.00 -9.10
N GLY A 47 -6.64 -2.10 -9.84
CA GLY A 47 -6.79 -2.07 -11.29
C GLY A 47 -8.19 -1.65 -11.71
N LEU A 48 -8.33 -0.78 -12.70
CA LEU A 48 -9.65 -0.24 -13.05
C LEU A 48 -10.68 -1.32 -13.46
N GLY A 49 -11.80 -1.33 -12.74
CA GLY A 49 -12.85 -2.34 -12.87
C GLY A 49 -12.50 -3.59 -12.08
N HIS A 50 -12.91 -4.76 -12.56
CA HIS A 50 -12.69 -6.03 -11.86
C HIS A 50 -12.24 -7.13 -12.82
N GLY A 51 -11.83 -8.26 -12.26
CA GLY A 51 -11.48 -9.47 -13.01
C GLY A 51 -10.10 -9.41 -13.67
N ALA A 52 -9.91 -10.24 -14.70
CA ALA A 52 -8.58 -10.53 -15.24
C ALA A 52 -7.81 -9.31 -15.78
N GLU A 53 -8.48 -8.36 -16.43
CA GLU A 53 -7.81 -7.17 -17.01
C GLU A 53 -7.37 -6.19 -15.92
N ALA A 54 -8.20 -5.97 -14.90
CA ALA A 54 -7.85 -5.19 -13.72
C ALA A 54 -6.66 -5.82 -12.98
N HIS A 55 -6.72 -7.14 -12.77
CA HIS A 55 -5.64 -7.92 -12.16
C HIS A 55 -4.32 -7.76 -12.94
N VAL A 56 -4.35 -7.83 -14.27
CA VAL A 56 -3.15 -7.65 -15.11
C VAL A 56 -2.56 -6.26 -14.92
N ALA A 57 -3.38 -5.20 -14.86
CA ALA A 57 -2.90 -3.84 -14.62
C ALA A 57 -2.22 -3.72 -13.23
N ALA A 58 -2.91 -4.15 -12.16
CA ALA A 58 -2.39 -4.12 -10.80
C ALA A 58 -1.11 -4.96 -10.62
N ALA A 59 -1.06 -6.17 -11.20
CA ALA A 59 0.12 -7.02 -11.16
C ALA A 59 1.29 -6.42 -11.95
N THR A 60 1.01 -5.67 -13.02
CA THR A 60 2.04 -4.95 -13.79
C THR A 60 2.68 -3.85 -12.96
N ALA A 61 1.89 -3.09 -12.21
CA ALA A 61 2.41 -2.11 -11.25
C ALA A 61 3.31 -2.79 -10.20
N MET A 62 2.85 -3.88 -9.57
CA MET A 62 3.64 -4.59 -8.55
C MET A 62 5.01 -5.06 -9.06
N ARG A 63 5.09 -5.53 -10.32
CA ARG A 63 6.38 -5.92 -10.93
C ARG A 63 7.35 -4.74 -11.06
N GLN A 64 6.84 -3.53 -11.38
CA GLN A 64 7.67 -2.34 -11.45
C GLN A 64 8.13 -1.87 -10.06
N LEU A 65 7.36 -2.12 -9.01
CA LEU A 65 7.69 -1.74 -7.64
C LEU A 65 8.72 -2.68 -6.99
N ALA A 66 8.74 -3.94 -7.43
CA ALA A 66 9.62 -5.00 -6.92
C ALA A 66 11.10 -4.86 -7.31
N THR A 67 11.45 -3.98 -8.24
CA THR A 67 12.84 -3.76 -8.65
C THR A 67 13.66 -3.13 -7.52
N ASP A 68 14.93 -3.49 -7.37
CA ASP A 68 15.78 -2.97 -6.29
C ASP A 68 16.42 -1.60 -6.57
N ASP A 69 15.93 -0.86 -7.57
CA ASP A 69 16.50 0.44 -7.93
C ASP A 69 16.23 1.49 -6.84
N GLU A 70 17.26 2.24 -6.43
CA GLU A 70 17.14 3.41 -5.54
C GLU A 70 16.74 4.66 -6.35
N ILE A 71 15.51 4.66 -6.85
CA ILE A 71 14.93 5.84 -7.51
C ILE A 71 13.85 6.51 -6.65
N PRO A 72 13.68 7.85 -6.72
CA PRO A 72 12.62 8.54 -6.00
C PRO A 72 11.22 8.04 -6.40
N LEU A 73 10.27 8.05 -5.45
CA LEU A 73 8.89 7.60 -5.73
C LEU A 73 8.24 8.31 -6.91
N ALA A 74 8.50 9.60 -7.13
CA ALA A 74 7.96 10.32 -8.30
C ALA A 74 8.42 9.70 -9.63
N GLU A 75 9.69 9.28 -9.72
CA GLU A 75 10.24 8.62 -10.90
C GLU A 75 9.72 7.18 -11.03
N LEU A 76 9.57 6.47 -9.91
CA LEU A 76 8.96 5.15 -9.86
C LEU A 76 7.52 5.15 -10.39
N PHE A 77 6.72 6.14 -10.00
CA PHE A 77 5.36 6.32 -10.52
C PHE A 77 5.35 6.63 -12.02
N ALA A 78 6.27 7.47 -12.51
CA ALA A 78 6.40 7.72 -13.95
C ALA A 78 6.82 6.46 -14.74
N ARG A 79 7.61 5.57 -14.13
CA ARG A 79 7.94 4.27 -14.71
C ARG A 79 6.73 3.33 -14.73
N CYS A 80 5.98 3.25 -13.64
CA CYS A 80 4.72 2.52 -13.61
C CYS A 80 3.77 3.04 -14.68
N ASP A 81 3.60 4.35 -14.80
CA ASP A 81 2.72 4.98 -15.80
C ASP A 81 3.02 4.49 -17.22
N ARG A 82 4.29 4.54 -17.63
CA ARG A 82 4.73 4.04 -18.94
C ARG A 82 4.48 2.54 -19.11
N ALA A 83 4.73 1.75 -18.07
CA ALA A 83 4.55 0.30 -18.12
C ALA A 83 3.07 -0.13 -18.19
N LEU A 84 2.15 0.76 -17.82
CA LEU A 84 0.72 0.48 -17.77
C LEU A 84 -0.09 1.08 -18.94
N ILE A 85 0.54 1.76 -19.91
CA ILE A 85 -0.12 2.45 -21.05
C ILE A 85 -1.13 1.55 -21.80
N ASP A 86 -0.79 0.29 -22.03
CA ASP A 86 -1.63 -0.67 -22.77
C ASP A 86 -2.48 -1.56 -21.84
N THR A 87 -2.65 -1.15 -20.59
CA THR A 87 -3.49 -1.84 -19.58
C THR A 87 -4.69 -0.98 -19.23
N ARG A 88 -5.57 -1.48 -18.34
CA ARG A 88 -6.64 -0.64 -17.79
C ARG A 88 -6.15 0.51 -16.91
N GLY A 89 -4.89 0.48 -16.48
CA GLY A 89 -4.33 1.39 -15.48
C GLY A 89 -4.72 1.01 -14.06
N VAL A 90 -4.18 1.74 -13.08
CA VAL A 90 -4.44 1.50 -11.65
C VAL A 90 -4.58 2.81 -10.86
N ALA A 91 -5.32 2.76 -9.76
CA ALA A 91 -5.01 3.59 -8.60
C ALA A 91 -3.87 2.91 -7.81
N LEU A 92 -2.93 3.69 -7.29
CA LEU A 92 -1.70 3.16 -6.68
C LEU A 92 -1.30 3.98 -5.46
N SER A 93 -1.01 3.31 -4.34
CA SER A 93 -0.30 3.90 -3.19
C SER A 93 0.97 3.10 -2.92
N VAL A 94 2.07 3.82 -2.67
CA VAL A 94 3.39 3.26 -2.33
C VAL A 94 3.95 4.01 -1.14
N ILE A 95 4.49 3.26 -0.18
CA ILE A 95 5.18 3.81 1.00
C ILE A 95 6.53 3.13 1.14
N ASP A 96 7.60 3.92 1.12
CA ASP A 96 8.93 3.52 1.55
C ASP A 96 9.08 3.85 3.03
N ILE A 97 9.23 2.84 3.87
CA ILE A 97 9.54 2.96 5.29
C ILE A 97 11.05 2.94 5.45
N ARG A 98 11.62 3.98 6.07
CA ARG A 98 13.05 4.19 6.27
C ARG A 98 13.38 4.34 7.76
N PRO A 99 13.60 3.23 8.47
CA PRO A 99 13.72 3.26 9.91
C PRO A 99 14.95 4.01 10.42
N ALA A 100 16.08 3.93 9.70
CA ALA A 100 17.31 4.65 10.05
C ALA A 100 17.12 6.17 10.06
N GLU A 101 16.19 6.68 9.24
CA GLU A 101 15.80 8.08 9.19
C GLU A 101 14.58 8.39 10.09
N SER A 102 13.94 7.38 10.68
CA SER A 102 12.67 7.49 11.41
C SER A 102 11.55 8.17 10.60
N VAL A 103 11.50 7.88 9.29
CA VAL A 103 10.47 8.43 8.40
C VAL A 103 9.86 7.36 7.49
N ILE A 104 8.67 7.69 7.00
CA ILE A 104 8.12 7.12 5.77
C ILE A 104 8.19 8.16 4.65
N VAL A 105 8.33 7.69 3.42
CA VAL A 105 8.11 8.46 2.20
C VAL A 105 6.92 7.84 1.48
N GLN A 106 5.81 8.56 1.36
CA GLN A 106 4.59 8.07 0.75
C GLN A 106 4.29 8.84 -0.54
N ALA A 107 3.79 8.14 -1.55
CA ALA A 107 3.19 8.75 -2.74
C ALA A 107 1.98 7.91 -3.18
N GLY A 108 0.97 8.57 -3.73
CA GLY A 108 -0.24 7.90 -4.21
C GLY A 108 -0.90 8.64 -5.36
N VAL A 109 -1.59 7.89 -6.21
CA VAL A 109 -2.43 8.37 -7.31
C VAL A 109 -3.76 7.63 -7.24
N GLY A 110 -4.88 8.36 -7.29
CA GLY A 110 -6.22 7.78 -7.29
C GLY A 110 -6.87 7.72 -5.90
N ASN A 111 -7.66 6.68 -5.67
CA ASN A 111 -8.59 6.53 -4.54
C ASN A 111 -8.10 5.60 -3.42
N ILE A 112 -6.88 5.04 -3.50
CA ILE A 112 -6.34 4.18 -2.44
C ILE A 112 -6.25 4.94 -1.12
N ARG A 113 -6.85 4.37 -0.09
CA ARG A 113 -6.91 4.97 1.24
C ARG A 113 -5.68 4.56 2.02
N THR A 114 -4.91 5.56 2.43
CA THR A 114 -3.69 5.35 3.21
C THR A 114 -3.80 6.07 4.54
N LEU A 115 -3.61 5.34 5.65
CA LEU A 115 -3.65 5.89 7.00
C LEU A 115 -2.32 5.64 7.71
N LEU A 116 -1.82 6.67 8.40
CA LEU A 116 -0.77 6.57 9.40
C LEU A 116 -1.40 6.76 10.77
N ILE A 117 -1.36 5.73 11.62
CA ILE A 117 -1.93 5.72 12.96
C ILE A 117 -0.79 5.79 13.96
N GLN A 118 -0.85 6.79 14.82
CA GLN A 118 0.20 7.09 15.77
C GLN A 118 -0.44 7.44 17.13
N ALA A 119 0.38 7.52 18.18
CA ALA A 119 -0.11 7.81 19.53
C ALA A 119 -0.90 9.13 19.66
N GLN A 120 -0.64 10.10 18.78
CA GLN A 120 -1.30 11.42 18.77
C GLN A 120 -2.56 11.47 17.88
N GLY A 121 -2.84 10.41 17.13
CA GLY A 121 -4.03 10.30 16.27
C GLY A 121 -3.78 9.61 14.94
N THR A 122 -4.80 9.64 14.10
CA THR A 122 -4.79 9.04 12.76
C THR A 122 -4.66 10.14 11.71
N LYS A 123 -3.63 10.05 10.87
CA LYS A 123 -3.46 10.91 9.69
C LYS A 123 -3.85 10.15 8.43
N ARG A 124 -4.79 10.69 7.66
CA ARG A 124 -5.05 10.25 6.29
C ARG A 124 -3.99 10.84 5.36
N LEU A 125 -3.29 10.00 4.62
CA LEU A 125 -2.26 10.43 3.67
C LEU A 125 -2.89 10.68 2.30
N GLY A 126 -2.45 11.74 1.64
CA GLY A 126 -3.01 12.20 0.38
C GLY A 126 -2.48 11.44 -0.83
N GLY A 127 -3.01 11.80 -1.99
CA GLY A 127 -2.57 11.34 -3.29
C GLY A 127 -2.91 12.35 -4.37
N ALA A 128 -2.21 12.26 -5.49
CA ALA A 128 -2.55 12.97 -6.70
C ALA A 128 -3.84 12.42 -7.33
N ARG A 129 -4.52 13.27 -8.11
CA ARG A 129 -5.63 12.83 -8.95
C ARG A 129 -5.07 12.22 -10.23
N GLY A 130 -5.72 11.18 -10.72
CA GLY A 130 -5.39 10.53 -11.98
C GLY A 130 -5.40 9.02 -11.88
N ILE A 131 -4.86 8.38 -12.91
CA ILE A 131 -4.77 6.93 -13.06
C ILE A 131 -3.35 6.65 -13.56
N VAL A 132 -2.62 5.79 -12.88
CA VAL A 132 -1.31 5.34 -13.35
C VAL A 132 -1.54 4.42 -14.56
N GLY A 133 -1.00 4.78 -15.72
CA GLY A 133 -1.25 4.14 -17.02
C GLY A 133 -2.14 4.95 -17.96
N ALA A 134 -2.86 5.95 -17.43
CA ALA A 134 -3.66 6.89 -18.23
C ALA A 134 -3.33 8.37 -17.96
N GLY A 135 -2.33 8.62 -17.11
CA GLY A 135 -1.87 9.95 -16.73
C GLY A 135 -2.36 10.43 -15.36
N PHE A 136 -1.49 11.15 -14.67
CA PHE A 136 -1.74 11.85 -13.41
C PHE A 136 -0.91 13.13 -13.35
N ASP A 137 -1.32 14.07 -12.49
CA ASP A 137 -0.60 15.33 -12.29
C ASP A 137 -0.53 15.69 -10.80
N GLY A 138 0.47 16.47 -10.42
CA GLY A 138 0.63 16.98 -9.06
C GLY A 138 1.10 15.94 -8.04
N LEU A 139 1.70 14.82 -8.48
CA LEU A 139 2.27 13.83 -7.57
C LEU A 139 3.42 14.44 -6.77
N ARG A 140 3.24 14.52 -5.45
CA ARG A 140 4.24 15.02 -4.51
C ARG A 140 4.44 13.98 -3.41
N PRO A 141 5.57 13.27 -3.39
CA PRO A 141 5.88 12.39 -2.28
C PRO A 141 5.93 13.16 -0.95
N GLU A 142 5.25 12.65 0.06
CA GLU A 142 5.23 13.20 1.42
C GLU A 142 6.22 12.45 2.30
N ARG A 143 6.99 13.19 3.11
CA ARG A 143 7.89 12.63 4.12
C ARG A 143 7.30 12.86 5.50
N LEU A 144 7.11 11.80 6.27
CA LEU A 144 6.39 11.84 7.55
C LEU A 144 7.15 11.03 8.62
N PRO A 145 7.15 11.48 9.88
CA PRO A 145 7.80 10.73 10.95
C PRO A 145 7.05 9.42 11.24
N ILE A 146 7.80 8.37 11.56
CA ILE A 146 7.28 7.10 12.06
C ILE A 146 8.04 6.70 13.33
N ALA A 147 7.32 6.19 14.33
CA ALA A 147 7.85 5.75 15.60
C ALA A 147 7.44 4.32 15.92
N ALA A 148 8.22 3.65 16.78
CA ALA A 148 7.87 2.32 17.28
C ALA A 148 6.50 2.40 17.95
N GLY A 149 5.54 1.60 17.50
CA GLY A 149 4.15 1.81 17.90
C GLY A 149 3.20 2.03 16.72
N ASP A 150 3.71 2.66 15.68
CA ASP A 150 2.88 3.22 14.61
C ASP A 150 2.42 2.15 13.62
N TRP A 151 1.21 2.35 13.10
CA TRP A 151 0.63 1.53 12.05
C TRP A 151 0.50 2.29 10.74
N LEU A 152 0.70 1.60 9.63
CA LEU A 152 0.31 2.02 8.29
C LEU A 152 -0.77 1.08 7.78
N LEU A 153 -1.86 1.65 7.26
CA LEU A 153 -2.95 0.93 6.62
C LEU A 153 -3.08 1.41 5.18
N LEU A 154 -3.11 0.49 4.22
CA LEU A 154 -3.50 0.74 2.84
C LEU A 154 -4.73 -0.10 2.54
N PHE A 155 -5.79 0.51 1.99
CA PHE A 155 -6.96 -0.23 1.55
C PHE A 155 -7.64 0.40 0.34
N SER A 156 -8.18 -0.45 -0.54
CA SER A 156 -9.00 -0.05 -1.69
C SER A 156 -10.39 0.41 -1.24
N ASP A 157 -11.19 0.95 -2.17
CA ASP A 157 -12.55 1.39 -1.90
C ASP A 157 -13.58 0.25 -1.80
N GLY A 158 -13.17 -0.98 -2.08
CA GLY A 158 -13.88 -2.21 -1.67
C GLY A 158 -14.13 -2.33 -0.17
N LEU A 159 -13.38 -1.58 0.65
CA LEU A 159 -13.67 -1.38 2.07
C LEU A 159 -14.26 0.03 2.31
N PRO A 160 -15.34 0.15 3.11
CA PRO A 160 -15.93 1.45 3.45
C PRO A 160 -14.93 2.40 4.12
N GLU A 161 -15.04 3.71 3.84
CA GLU A 161 -14.08 4.70 4.35
C GLU A 161 -14.04 4.77 5.86
N ASN A 162 -15.24 4.70 6.44
CA ASN A 162 -15.50 4.78 7.87
C ASN A 162 -15.67 3.37 8.45
N ALA A 163 -15.10 2.35 7.80
CA ALA A 163 -14.93 1.05 8.43
C ALA A 163 -14.11 1.27 9.70
N GLY A 164 -14.57 0.74 10.83
CA GLY A 164 -13.91 0.87 12.12
C GLY A 164 -12.62 0.03 12.22
N LEU A 165 -11.77 0.11 11.19
CA LEU A 165 -10.54 -0.68 11.05
C LEU A 165 -9.53 -0.30 12.13
N VAL A 166 -9.41 1.01 12.41
CA VAL A 166 -8.45 1.56 13.38
C VAL A 166 -8.78 1.07 14.80
N GLU A 167 -10.06 1.05 15.15
CA GLU A 167 -10.56 0.63 16.46
C GLU A 167 -10.33 -0.86 16.73
N MET A 168 -10.11 -1.65 15.68
CA MET A 168 -9.83 -3.07 15.77
C MET A 168 -8.35 -3.41 15.77
N LEU A 169 -7.45 -2.43 15.60
CA LEU A 169 -6.01 -2.66 15.70
C LEU A 169 -5.65 -2.91 17.16
N HIS A 170 -4.91 -3.98 17.42
CA HIS A 170 -4.38 -4.32 18.73
C HIS A 170 -3.03 -5.01 18.58
N GLU A 171 -2.18 -4.85 19.58
CA GLU A 171 -0.77 -5.22 19.49
C GLU A 171 -0.55 -6.73 19.50
N GLU A 172 -1.41 -7.49 20.16
CA GLU A 172 -1.24 -8.92 20.36
C GLU A 172 -1.66 -9.76 19.15
N ALA A 173 -2.43 -9.21 18.21
CA ALA A 173 -2.87 -9.95 17.04
C ALA A 173 -1.73 -10.11 16.02
N PRO A 174 -1.53 -11.32 15.47
CA PRO A 174 -0.73 -11.50 14.26
C PRO A 174 -1.31 -10.68 13.11
N SER A 175 -0.48 -9.85 12.45
CA SER A 175 -0.95 -8.92 11.43
C SER A 175 -1.67 -9.61 10.27
N ASP A 176 -1.24 -10.82 9.86
CA ASP A 176 -1.90 -11.60 8.79
C ASP A 176 -3.35 -11.96 9.16
N GLN A 177 -3.55 -12.56 10.34
CA GLN A 177 -4.88 -12.93 10.83
C GLN A 177 -5.76 -11.71 11.05
N LEU A 178 -5.17 -10.60 11.48
CA LEU A 178 -5.89 -9.34 11.61
C LEU A 178 -6.38 -8.84 10.25
N ALA A 179 -5.51 -8.79 9.23
CA ALA A 179 -5.87 -8.36 7.89
C ALA A 179 -7.02 -9.20 7.31
N GLU A 180 -6.95 -10.53 7.41
CA GLU A 180 -8.01 -11.43 6.94
C GLU A 180 -9.35 -11.20 7.65
N ARG A 181 -9.32 -11.05 8.98
CA ARG A 181 -10.52 -10.79 9.79
C ARG A 181 -11.17 -9.46 9.44
N LEU A 182 -10.36 -8.41 9.29
CA LEU A 182 -10.85 -7.09 8.93
C LEU A 182 -11.45 -7.13 7.51
N LEU A 183 -10.75 -7.73 6.55
CA LEU A 183 -11.23 -7.86 5.17
C LEU A 183 -12.56 -8.63 5.12
N THR A 184 -12.65 -9.79 5.79
CA THR A 184 -13.87 -10.62 5.84
C THR A 184 -15.05 -9.85 6.41
N ARG A 185 -14.81 -8.97 7.39
CA ARG A 185 -15.85 -8.23 8.08
C ARG A 185 -16.38 -7.04 7.29
N TRP A 186 -15.53 -6.35 6.54
CA TRP A 186 -15.87 -5.05 5.93
C TRP A 186 -15.91 -5.02 4.41
N ALA A 187 -15.32 -5.98 3.71
CA ALA A 187 -15.28 -5.95 2.26
C ALA A 187 -16.70 -6.11 1.66
N GLY A 188 -17.11 -5.14 0.84
CA GLY A 188 -18.47 -5.05 0.26
C GLY A 188 -18.70 -5.98 -0.93
N SER A 189 -19.92 -6.38 -1.24
CA SER A 189 -20.21 -7.38 -2.29
C SER A 189 -20.12 -6.90 -3.74
N HIS A 190 -19.71 -5.65 -3.97
CA HIS A 190 -19.82 -4.98 -5.27
C HIS A 190 -18.46 -4.66 -5.90
N ASP A 191 -17.37 -5.04 -5.24
CA ASP A 191 -16.03 -4.70 -5.70
C ASP A 191 -14.98 -5.71 -5.22
N ASP A 192 -13.81 -5.63 -5.83
CA ASP A 192 -12.56 -6.15 -5.30
C ASP A 192 -12.22 -5.47 -3.97
N ALA A 193 -11.50 -6.15 -3.08
CA ALA A 193 -11.13 -5.58 -1.79
C ALA A 193 -9.73 -6.00 -1.37
N GLY A 194 -8.91 -5.02 -1.00
CA GLY A 194 -7.54 -5.22 -0.54
C GLY A 194 -7.26 -4.41 0.72
N LEU A 195 -6.53 -5.03 1.65
CA LEU A 195 -6.09 -4.43 2.89
C LEU A 195 -4.66 -4.87 3.20
N LEU A 196 -3.75 -3.92 3.37
CA LEU A 196 -2.41 -4.13 3.90
C LEU A 196 -2.23 -3.35 5.20
N LEU A 197 -1.69 -4.05 6.20
CA LEU A 197 -1.31 -3.56 7.51
C LEU A 197 0.21 -3.64 7.63
N TYR A 198 0.85 -2.57 8.06
CA TYR A 198 2.24 -2.58 8.51
C TYR A 198 2.30 -2.01 9.92
N ARG A 199 2.99 -2.68 10.82
CA ARG A 199 3.27 -2.22 12.17
C ARG A 199 4.77 -2.05 12.36
N HIS A 200 5.17 -0.82 12.72
CA HIS A 200 6.54 -0.45 13.01
C HIS A 200 6.93 -0.88 14.42
N GLY A 201 7.91 -1.76 14.55
CA GLY A 201 8.44 -2.27 15.83
C GLY A 201 9.47 -1.36 16.47
#